data_AF-A0ABD2NGQ3-F1
#
_entry.id   AF-A0ABD2NGQ3-F1
#
_cell.length_a   1.000
_cell.length_b   1.000
_cell.length_c   1.000
_cell.angle_alpha   90.00
_cell.angle_beta   90.00
_cell.angle_gamma   90.00
#
_symmetry.space_group_name_H-M   'P 1'
#
loop_
_entity.id
_entity.type
_entity.pdbx_description
1 polymer ?
#
loop_
_entity_poly.entity_id
_entity_poly.type
_entity_poly.pdbx_seq_one_letter_code
_entity_poly.pdbx_strand_id
1 'polypeptide(L)'
;MFVQLMEKIESLEIAVTFNGDMVERMNKSFEEVKKENENLREEHEKMKAEVQQHRMDMSTLKEKAISSEISAEVRSRSYNIIMMSAQDETRETIPSSRPLRPFIVTFTDYKVKNLVLTNRKAKGSITPTILNLEGTVRNIYINEDIPKVVQELFRKGEELRNAGFKYVWVKNGNVFCREDESSKLYYSEVSVKSIN
;
A
#
# COMPACT_ATOMS: atom_id res chain seq x y z
N MET A 1 -19.55 10.36 82.89
CA MET A 1 -18.78 9.28 82.23
C MET A 1 -19.68 8.28 81.52
N PHE A 2 -20.68 7.69 82.17
CA PHE A 2 -21.62 6.74 81.53
C PHE A 2 -22.46 7.36 80.39
N VAL A 3 -23.02 8.56 80.59
CA VAL A 3 -23.83 9.27 79.57
C VAL A 3 -23.02 9.55 78.29
N GLN A 4 -21.79 10.07 78.42
CA GLN A 4 -20.89 10.31 77.29
C GLN A 4 -20.47 9.04 76.54
N LEU A 5 -20.44 7.89 77.23
CA LEU A 5 -20.16 6.60 76.60
C LEU A 5 -21.37 6.13 75.76
N MET A 6 -22.58 6.31 76.28
CA MET A 6 -23.82 5.97 75.56
C MET A 6 -24.02 6.83 74.31
N GLU A 7 -23.78 8.15 74.38
CA GLU A 7 -23.82 9.04 73.21
C GLU A 7 -22.82 8.63 72.12
N LYS A 8 -21.62 8.18 72.51
CA LYS A 8 -20.63 7.67 71.56
C LYS A 8 -21.07 6.36 70.90
N ILE A 9 -21.65 5.43 71.67
CA ILE A 9 -22.17 4.17 71.14
C ILE A 9 -23.29 4.44 70.13
N GLU A 10 -24.22 5.32 70.47
CA GLU A 10 -25.32 5.71 69.57
C GLU A 10 -24.78 6.37 68.28
N SER A 11 -23.79 7.26 68.38
CA SER A 11 -23.15 7.86 67.20
C SER A 11 -22.43 6.82 66.31
N LEU A 12 -21.84 5.79 66.93
CA LEU A 12 -21.19 4.69 66.24
C LEU A 12 -22.21 3.79 65.53
N GLU A 13 -23.33 3.50 66.16
CA GLU A 13 -24.43 2.73 65.55
C GLU A 13 -25.01 3.44 64.33
N ILE A 14 -25.20 4.76 64.40
CA ILE A 14 -25.64 5.59 63.26
C ILE A 14 -24.59 5.56 62.13
N ALA A 15 -23.30 5.66 62.46
CA ALA A 15 -22.24 5.62 61.45
C ALA A 15 -22.12 4.24 60.79
N VAL A 16 -22.27 3.15 61.54
CA VAL A 16 -22.22 1.78 61.04
C VAL A 16 -23.40 1.49 60.12
N THR A 17 -24.61 1.89 60.51
CA THR A 17 -25.81 1.74 59.68
C THR A 17 -25.70 2.54 58.38
N PHE A 18 -25.28 3.81 58.45
CA PHE A 18 -25.06 4.64 57.26
C PHE A 18 -24.02 4.04 56.29
N ASN A 19 -22.91 3.52 56.83
CA ASN A 19 -21.88 2.86 56.02
C ASN A 19 -22.41 1.55 55.42
N GLY A 20 -23.23 0.79 56.15
CA GLY A 20 -23.92 -0.39 55.65
C GLY A 20 -24.77 -0.07 54.41
N ASP A 21 -25.63 0.94 54.50
CA ASP A 21 -26.49 1.40 53.40
C ASP A 21 -25.66 1.89 52.19
N MET A 22 -24.51 2.52 52.45
CA MET A 22 -23.61 2.96 51.39
C MET A 22 -22.96 1.78 50.67
N VAL A 23 -22.49 0.76 51.41
CA VAL A 23 -21.92 -0.46 50.84
C VAL A 23 -22.95 -1.22 50.01
N GLU A 24 -24.20 -1.30 50.47
CA GLU A 24 -25.28 -1.96 49.73
C GLU A 24 -25.58 -1.24 48.40
N ARG A 25 -25.69 0.09 48.42
CA ARG A 25 -25.86 0.89 47.19
C ARG A 25 -24.68 0.73 46.23
N MET A 26 -23.46 0.69 46.76
CA MET A 26 -22.25 0.52 45.96
C MET A 26 -22.22 -0.86 45.30
N ASN A 27 -22.57 -1.93 46.04
CA ASN A 27 -22.66 -3.28 45.49
C ASN A 27 -23.72 -3.38 44.38
N LYS A 28 -24.88 -2.73 44.57
CA LYS A 28 -25.92 -2.70 43.53
C LYS A 28 -25.43 -2.02 42.26
N SER A 29 -24.78 -0.86 42.39
CA SER A 29 -24.17 -0.16 41.24
C SER A 29 -23.07 -0.98 40.58
N PHE A 30 -22.28 -1.71 41.36
CA PHE A 30 -21.22 -2.58 40.84
C PHE A 30 -21.78 -3.72 39.97
N GLU A 31 -22.86 -4.37 40.41
CA GLU A 31 -23.53 -5.42 39.62
C GLU A 31 -24.18 -4.86 38.33
N GLU A 32 -24.75 -3.65 38.38
CA GLU A 32 -25.27 -2.98 37.19
C GLU A 32 -24.16 -2.70 36.17
N VAL A 33 -23.03 -2.14 36.61
CA VAL A 33 -21.86 -1.87 35.76
C VAL A 33 -21.23 -3.14 35.22
N LYS A 34 -21.21 -4.22 36.00
CA LYS A 34 -20.70 -5.51 35.57
C LYS A 34 -21.57 -6.09 34.45
N LYS A 35 -22.89 -6.02 34.60
CA LYS A 35 -23.85 -6.46 33.58
C LYS A 35 -23.73 -5.63 32.30
N GLU A 36 -23.56 -4.31 32.42
CA GLU A 36 -23.35 -3.44 31.26
C GLU A 36 -22.05 -3.78 30.53
N ASN A 37 -20.96 -4.06 31.25
CA ASN A 37 -19.70 -4.49 30.65
C ASN A 37 -19.80 -5.83 29.92
N GLU A 38 -20.59 -6.78 30.43
CA GLU A 38 -20.86 -8.04 29.73
C GLU A 38 -21.61 -7.79 28.42
N ASN A 39 -22.68 -7.00 28.46
CA ASN A 39 -23.45 -6.64 27.25
C ASN A 39 -22.58 -5.92 26.20
N LEU A 40 -21.77 -4.95 26.63
CA LEU A 40 -20.88 -4.21 25.73
C LEU A 40 -19.83 -5.12 25.08
N ARG A 41 -19.33 -6.13 25.80
CA ARG A 41 -18.40 -7.11 25.23
C ARG A 41 -19.08 -7.97 24.17
N GLU A 42 -20.31 -8.40 24.40
CA GLU A 42 -21.08 -9.16 23.41
C GLU A 42 -21.36 -8.34 22.14
N GLU A 43 -21.78 -7.08 22.29
CA GLU A 43 -21.99 -6.17 21.15
C GLU A 43 -20.69 -5.90 20.38
N HIS A 44 -19.58 -5.74 21.10
CA HIS A 44 -18.28 -5.53 20.48
C HIS A 44 -17.84 -6.73 19.64
N GLU A 45 -17.99 -7.96 20.14
CA GLU A 45 -17.66 -9.16 19.36
C GLU A 45 -18.60 -9.35 18.17
N LYS A 46 -19.88 -8.99 18.31
CA LYS A 46 -20.83 -8.99 17.18
C LYS A 46 -20.42 -7.98 16.10
N MET A 47 -20.15 -6.73 16.48
CA MET A 47 -19.71 -5.70 15.53
C MET A 47 -18.40 -6.08 14.83
N LYS A 48 -17.46 -6.68 15.56
CA LYS A 48 -16.19 -7.15 15.00
C LYS A 48 -16.41 -8.23 13.93
N ALA A 49 -17.34 -9.16 14.16
CA ALA A 49 -17.72 -10.17 13.18
C ALA A 49 -18.38 -9.54 11.93
N GLU A 50 -19.29 -8.58 12.11
CA GLU A 50 -19.94 -7.86 11.00
C GLU A 50 -18.92 -7.07 10.15
N VAL A 51 -17.98 -6.36 10.80
CA VAL A 51 -16.90 -5.64 10.10
C VAL A 51 -16.01 -6.60 9.32
N GLN A 52 -15.68 -7.76 9.88
CA GLN A 52 -14.89 -8.77 9.17
C GLN A 52 -15.64 -9.31 7.95
N GLN A 53 -16.93 -9.59 8.08
CA GLN A 53 -17.77 -10.03 6.97
C GLN A 53 -17.85 -8.96 5.87
N HIS A 54 -18.12 -7.70 6.23
CA HIS A 54 -18.13 -6.60 5.27
C HIS A 54 -16.80 -6.39 4.57
N ARG A 55 -15.66 -6.64 5.23
CA ARG A 55 -14.35 -6.62 4.57
C ARG A 55 -14.22 -7.72 3.52
N MET A 56 -14.71 -8.93 3.82
CA MET A 56 -14.72 -10.04 2.86
C MET A 56 -15.63 -9.72 1.66
N ASP A 57 -16.84 -9.24 1.92
CA ASP A 57 -17.81 -8.86 0.88
C ASP A 57 -17.25 -7.73 0.00
N MET A 58 -16.64 -6.71 0.60
CA MET A 58 -15.98 -5.62 -0.14
C MET A 58 -14.81 -6.11 -1.00
N SER A 59 -14.08 -7.15 -0.56
CA SER A 59 -13.02 -7.76 -1.38
C SER A 59 -13.62 -8.44 -2.61
N THR A 60 -14.66 -9.24 -2.43
CA THR A 60 -15.32 -9.94 -3.54
C THR A 60 -16.01 -9.00 -4.51
N LEU A 61 -16.63 -7.92 -4.01
CA LEU A 61 -17.24 -6.88 -4.84
C LEU A 61 -16.18 -6.08 -5.60
N LYS A 62 -15.03 -5.78 -4.99
CA LYS A 62 -13.90 -5.18 -5.70
C LYS A 62 -13.38 -6.10 -6.81
N GLU A 63 -13.23 -7.39 -6.56
CA GLU A 63 -12.80 -8.35 -7.59
C GLU A 63 -13.80 -8.43 -8.76
N LYS A 64 -15.11 -8.46 -8.48
CA LYS A 64 -16.16 -8.49 -9.50
C LYS A 64 -16.27 -7.16 -10.27
N ALA A 65 -16.17 -6.02 -9.58
CA ALA A 65 -16.17 -4.70 -10.21
C ALA A 65 -14.94 -4.53 -11.10
N ILE A 66 -13.74 -4.88 -10.60
CA ILE A 66 -12.50 -4.83 -11.38
C ILE A 66 -12.59 -5.75 -12.62
N SER A 67 -13.14 -6.96 -12.49
CA SER A 67 -13.29 -7.89 -13.63
C SER A 67 -14.26 -7.35 -14.70
N SER A 68 -15.40 -6.81 -14.29
CA SER A 68 -16.42 -6.28 -15.22
C SER A 68 -15.99 -4.94 -15.84
N GLU A 69 -15.38 -4.06 -15.07
CA GLU A 69 -14.86 -2.75 -15.49
C GLU A 69 -13.63 -2.92 -16.39
N ILE A 70 -12.73 -3.86 -16.13
CA ILE A 70 -11.66 -4.23 -17.08
C ILE A 70 -12.24 -4.78 -18.38
N SER A 71 -13.28 -5.63 -18.33
CA SER A 71 -13.86 -6.21 -19.56
C SER A 71 -14.57 -5.17 -20.43
N ALA A 72 -15.13 -4.12 -19.82
CA ALA A 72 -15.77 -3.00 -20.51
C ALA A 72 -14.75 -1.93 -20.95
N GLU A 73 -13.80 -1.56 -20.09
CA GLU A 73 -12.78 -0.53 -20.34
C GLU A 73 -11.71 -1.01 -21.32
N VAL A 74 -11.29 -2.28 -21.29
CA VAL A 74 -10.38 -2.84 -22.30
C VAL A 74 -11.07 -2.92 -23.66
N ARG A 75 -12.37 -3.21 -23.72
CA ARG A 75 -13.14 -3.19 -24.99
C ARG A 75 -13.36 -1.76 -25.52
N SER A 76 -13.61 -0.79 -24.63
CA SER A 76 -13.81 0.62 -24.96
C SER A 76 -12.51 1.34 -25.34
N ARG A 77 -11.41 1.10 -24.60
CA ARG A 77 -10.10 1.74 -24.82
C ARG A 77 -9.21 1.02 -25.83
N SER A 78 -9.51 -0.21 -26.26
CA SER A 78 -8.82 -0.81 -27.42
C SER A 78 -8.97 0.05 -28.68
N TYR A 79 -10.01 0.90 -28.75
CA TYR A 79 -10.19 1.90 -29.81
C TYR A 79 -9.49 3.25 -29.54
N ASN A 80 -9.06 3.51 -28.30
CA ASN A 80 -8.35 4.74 -27.89
C ASN A 80 -6.83 4.55 -27.70
N ILE A 81 -6.28 3.36 -27.98
CA ILE A 81 -4.87 3.19 -28.37
C ILE A 81 -4.74 3.73 -29.81
N ILE A 82 -5.08 5.00 -29.98
CA ILE A 82 -4.94 5.75 -31.21
C ILE A 82 -3.45 6.06 -31.32
N MET A 83 -2.79 5.38 -32.26
CA MET A 83 -2.16 6.06 -33.39
C MET A 83 -1.44 7.38 -33.04
N MET A 84 -0.49 7.36 -32.11
CA MET A 84 0.52 8.42 -31.95
C MET A 84 1.94 7.86 -32.18
N SER A 85 2.12 7.22 -33.34
CA SER A 85 3.25 7.46 -34.25
C SER A 85 3.10 6.65 -35.54
N ALA A 86 1.93 6.71 -36.17
CA ALA A 86 1.78 6.35 -37.58
C ALA A 86 1.78 7.65 -38.41
N GLN A 87 2.88 8.39 -38.35
CA GLN A 87 3.29 9.27 -39.43
C GLN A 87 4.73 8.89 -39.80
N ASP A 88 4.84 7.82 -40.57
CA ASP A 88 5.83 7.74 -41.63
C ASP A 88 5.18 6.88 -42.70
N GLU A 89 4.51 7.55 -43.63
CA GLU A 89 4.01 6.96 -44.86
C GLU A 89 5.18 6.27 -45.58
N THR A 90 4.95 5.04 -46.04
CA THR A 90 5.81 4.27 -46.94
C THR A 90 7.26 4.04 -46.48
N ARG A 91 7.53 2.88 -45.87
CA ARG A 91 8.84 2.23 -46.05
C ARG A 91 8.71 0.73 -46.21
N GLU A 92 8.92 0.31 -47.45
CA GLU A 92 9.35 -1.02 -47.82
C GLU A 92 10.40 -1.57 -46.85
N THR A 93 10.36 -2.89 -46.69
CA THR A 93 11.31 -3.72 -45.93
C THR A 93 12.76 -3.47 -46.37
N ILE A 94 13.39 -2.44 -45.82
CA ILE A 94 14.84 -2.27 -45.80
C ILE A 94 15.28 -2.72 -44.41
N PRO A 95 16.28 -3.62 -44.26
CA PRO A 95 16.84 -3.97 -42.96
C PRO A 95 17.58 -2.74 -42.43
N SER A 96 16.83 -1.85 -41.77
CA SER A 96 17.40 -0.63 -41.24
C SER A 96 18.27 -1.01 -40.06
N SER A 97 19.57 -0.75 -40.17
CA SER A 97 20.56 -0.82 -39.08
C SER A 97 20.26 0.14 -37.91
N ARG A 98 19.09 0.78 -37.88
CA ARG A 98 18.69 1.72 -36.83
C ARG A 98 17.97 0.96 -35.71
N PRO A 99 18.37 1.17 -34.45
CA PRO A 99 17.63 0.61 -33.33
C PRO A 99 16.20 1.15 -33.33
N LEU A 100 15.24 0.28 -33.05
CA LEU A 100 13.84 0.65 -32.97
C LEU A 100 13.63 1.70 -31.87
N ARG A 101 12.87 2.74 -32.21
CA ARG A 101 12.49 3.76 -31.24
C ARG A 101 11.46 3.17 -30.25
N PRO A 102 11.60 3.41 -28.94
CA PRO A 102 10.62 2.95 -27.97
C PRO A 102 9.28 3.67 -28.18
N PHE A 103 8.18 2.96 -27.96
CA PHE A 103 6.85 3.55 -27.91
C PHE A 103 6.59 4.12 -26.51
N ILE A 104 6.23 5.40 -26.44
CA ILE A 104 5.82 6.04 -25.18
C ILE A 104 4.30 5.96 -25.11
N VAL A 105 3.80 5.36 -24.03
CA VAL A 105 2.36 5.20 -23.79
C VAL A 105 1.99 5.99 -22.54
N THR A 106 1.07 6.95 -22.70
CA THR A 106 0.51 7.71 -21.58
C THR A 106 -0.82 7.10 -21.17
N PHE A 107 -0.97 6.83 -19.87
CA PHE A 107 -2.22 6.32 -19.31
C PHE A 107 -3.02 7.47 -18.70
N THR A 108 -4.33 7.50 -18.94
CA THR A 108 -5.25 8.45 -18.29
C THR A 108 -5.40 8.18 -16.80
N ASP A 109 -5.32 6.91 -16.38
CA ASP A 109 -5.47 6.48 -14.99
C ASP A 109 -4.21 5.74 -14.51
N TYR A 110 -3.67 6.22 -13.38
CA TYR A 110 -2.55 5.60 -12.67
C TYR A 110 -2.82 4.16 -12.26
N LYS A 111 -4.06 3.79 -11.91
CA LYS A 111 -4.42 2.40 -11.56
C LYS A 111 -4.24 1.45 -12.74
N VAL A 112 -4.62 1.88 -13.94
CA VAL A 112 -4.46 1.10 -15.17
C VAL A 112 -2.97 0.91 -15.50
N LYS A 113 -2.17 1.97 -15.36
CA LYS A 113 -0.71 1.89 -15.50
C LYS A 113 -0.12 0.83 -14.55
N ASN A 114 -0.45 0.91 -13.26
CA ASN A 114 0.05 -0.02 -12.26
C ASN A 114 -0.39 -1.47 -12.50
N LEU A 115 -1.64 -1.67 -12.94
CA LEU A 115 -2.15 -2.99 -13.32
C LEU A 115 -1.33 -3.60 -14.46
N VAL A 116 -1.05 -2.83 -15.52
CA VAL A 116 -0.22 -3.29 -16.66
C VAL A 116 1.17 -3.70 -16.19
N LEU A 117 1.83 -2.87 -15.38
CA LEU A 117 3.17 -3.16 -14.85
C LEU A 117 3.18 -4.40 -13.94
N THR A 118 2.15 -4.58 -13.12
CA THR A 118 2.02 -5.72 -12.20
C THR A 118 1.78 -7.02 -12.95
N ASN A 119 0.86 -7.01 -13.92
CA ASN A 119 0.60 -8.16 -14.78
C ASN A 119 1.81 -8.52 -15.64
N ARG A 120 2.56 -7.52 -16.13
CA ARG A 120 3.82 -7.78 -16.83
C ARG A 120 4.84 -8.49 -15.94
N LYS A 121 5.01 -8.05 -14.68
CA LYS A 121 5.92 -8.72 -13.72
C LYS A 121 5.51 -10.17 -13.47
N ALA A 122 4.22 -10.43 -13.32
CA ALA A 122 3.69 -11.79 -13.11
C ALA A 122 3.86 -12.69 -14.35
N LYS A 123 3.72 -12.12 -15.55
CA LYS A 123 3.77 -12.89 -16.82
C LYS A 123 5.21 -13.20 -17.28
N GLY A 124 6.19 -12.38 -16.88
CA GLY A 124 7.59 -12.57 -17.27
C GLY A 124 7.89 -12.08 -18.70
N SER A 125 8.60 -12.89 -19.48
CA SER A 125 9.00 -12.54 -20.85
C SER A 125 7.80 -12.46 -21.79
N ILE A 126 7.56 -11.29 -22.38
CA ILE A 126 6.49 -11.07 -23.36
C ILE A 126 7.09 -11.17 -24.77
N THR A 127 6.50 -11.97 -25.64
CA THR A 127 6.88 -12.06 -27.07
C THR A 127 5.68 -11.71 -27.96
N PRO A 128 5.89 -11.31 -29.22
CA PRO A 128 4.81 -11.06 -30.17
C PRO A 128 3.80 -12.20 -30.26
N THR A 129 4.26 -13.45 -30.20
CA THR A 129 3.41 -14.65 -30.25
C THR A 129 2.39 -14.70 -29.11
N ILE A 130 2.77 -14.30 -27.90
CA ILE A 130 1.86 -14.24 -26.73
C ILE A 130 0.74 -13.20 -26.93
N LEU A 131 0.99 -12.21 -27.77
CA LEU A 131 0.06 -11.14 -28.09
C LEU A 131 -0.67 -11.38 -29.42
N ASN A 132 -0.50 -12.55 -30.05
CA ASN A 132 -0.99 -12.85 -31.40
C ASN A 132 -0.57 -11.79 -32.44
N LEU A 133 0.65 -11.25 -32.30
CA LEU A 133 1.25 -10.33 -33.25
C LEU A 133 2.17 -11.10 -34.19
N GLU A 134 2.11 -10.77 -35.47
CA GLU A 134 3.02 -11.29 -36.48
C GLU A 134 4.41 -10.62 -36.37
N GLY A 135 5.47 -11.37 -36.71
CA GLY A 135 6.83 -10.85 -36.80
C GLY A 135 7.89 -11.65 -36.06
N THR A 136 9.11 -11.11 -36.01
CA THR A 136 10.27 -11.76 -35.39
C THR A 136 10.05 -11.98 -33.89
N VAL A 137 10.28 -13.21 -33.42
CA VAL A 137 10.18 -13.58 -32.00
C VAL A 137 11.31 -12.89 -31.22
N ARG A 138 10.96 -11.78 -30.57
CA ARG A 138 11.85 -11.03 -29.67
C ARG A 138 11.13 -10.67 -28.40
N ASN A 139 11.87 -10.49 -27.31
CA ASN A 139 11.30 -10.04 -26.06
C ASN A 139 10.85 -8.58 -26.16
N ILE A 140 9.63 -8.32 -25.72
CA ILE A 140 9.05 -6.99 -25.57
C ILE A 140 9.24 -6.56 -24.12
N TYR A 141 9.88 -5.40 -23.94
CA TYR A 141 10.11 -4.81 -22.63
C TYR A 141 9.12 -3.68 -22.41
N ILE A 142 8.42 -3.75 -21.28
CA ILE A 142 7.54 -2.68 -20.80
C ILE A 142 8.19 -2.15 -19.53
N ASN A 143 8.73 -0.95 -19.61
CA ASN A 143 9.36 -0.25 -18.50
C ASN A 143 8.62 1.06 -18.23
N GLU A 144 8.77 1.58 -17.02
CA GLU A 144 8.30 2.93 -16.73
C GLU A 144 9.21 3.95 -17.41
N ASP A 145 8.60 5.03 -17.90
CA ASP A 145 9.35 6.22 -18.28
C ASP A 145 9.75 6.96 -17.01
N ILE A 146 11.05 6.94 -16.72
CA ILE A 146 11.64 7.48 -15.51
C ILE A 146 12.51 8.66 -15.92
N PRO A 147 12.45 9.82 -15.22
CA PRO A 147 13.31 10.96 -15.53
C PRO A 147 14.80 10.59 -15.52
N LYS A 148 15.59 11.18 -16.42
CA LYS A 148 17.04 10.90 -16.56
C LYS A 148 17.81 10.95 -15.24
N VAL A 149 17.51 11.95 -14.40
CA VAL A 149 18.13 12.10 -13.07
C VAL A 149 17.90 10.87 -12.20
N VAL A 150 16.68 10.32 -12.23
CA VAL A 150 16.34 9.12 -11.46
C VAL A 150 16.99 7.87 -12.09
N GLN A 151 17.10 7.80 -13.42
CA GLN A 151 17.85 6.73 -14.08
C GLN A 151 19.34 6.73 -13.69
N GLU A 152 19.96 7.92 -13.61
CA GLU A 152 21.35 8.06 -13.16
C GLU A 152 21.53 7.61 -11.70
N LEU A 153 20.57 7.92 -10.83
CA LEU A 153 20.56 7.42 -9.44
C LEU A 153 20.50 5.90 -9.38
N PHE A 154 19.62 5.28 -10.18
CA PHE A 154 19.54 3.81 -10.26
C PHE A 154 20.84 3.20 -10.80
N ARG A 155 21.41 3.77 -11.86
CA ARG A 155 22.67 3.29 -12.43
C ARG A 155 23.81 3.35 -11.42
N LYS A 156 23.96 4.47 -10.72
CA LYS A 156 24.98 4.65 -9.68
C LYS A 156 24.77 3.71 -8.49
N GLY A 157 23.52 3.46 -8.11
CA GLY A 157 23.19 2.46 -7.10
C GLY A 157 23.61 1.05 -7.52
N GLU A 158 23.45 0.70 -8.80
CA GLU A 158 23.87 -0.58 -9.34
C GLU A 158 25.39 -0.71 -9.45
N GLU A 159 26.08 0.35 -9.87
CA GLU A 159 27.54 0.43 -9.87
C GLU A 159 28.11 0.17 -8.45
N LEU A 160 27.49 0.73 -7.42
CA LEU A 160 27.88 0.49 -6.02
C LEU A 160 27.58 -0.95 -5.56
N ARG A 161 26.44 -1.52 -5.94
CA ARG A 161 26.16 -2.95 -5.66
C ARG A 161 27.22 -3.84 -6.30
N ASN A 162 27.57 -3.58 -7.55
CA ASN A 162 28.60 -4.32 -8.28
C ASN A 162 30.01 -4.12 -7.69
N ALA A 163 30.25 -3.00 -7.00
CA ALA A 163 31.48 -2.74 -6.25
C ALA A 163 31.54 -3.46 -4.88
N GLY A 164 30.51 -4.21 -4.49
CA GLY A 164 30.49 -5.01 -3.26
C GLY A 164 29.72 -4.40 -2.08
N PHE A 165 29.08 -3.24 -2.26
CA PHE A 165 28.23 -2.67 -1.22
C PHE A 165 26.93 -3.49 -1.08
N LYS A 166 26.72 -4.14 0.07
CA LYS A 166 25.55 -4.97 0.33
C LYS A 166 24.27 -4.15 0.49
N TYR A 167 24.36 -2.99 1.15
CA TYR A 167 23.20 -2.14 1.41
C TYR A 167 23.32 -0.87 0.57
N VAL A 168 22.48 -0.74 -0.44
CA VAL A 168 22.41 0.45 -1.31
C VAL A 168 20.97 0.93 -1.42
N TRP A 169 20.72 2.19 -1.09
CA TRP A 169 19.40 2.81 -1.19
C TRP A 169 19.50 4.25 -1.66
N VAL A 170 18.39 4.77 -2.18
CA VAL A 170 18.29 6.15 -2.68
C VAL A 170 17.33 6.92 -1.78
N LYS A 171 17.76 8.10 -1.32
CA LYS A 171 16.92 9.00 -0.51
C LYS A 171 17.27 10.45 -0.83
N ASN A 172 16.25 11.29 -1.05
CA ASN A 172 16.41 12.73 -1.32
C ASN A 172 17.40 13.05 -2.46
N GLY A 173 17.39 12.26 -3.55
CA GLY A 173 18.31 12.48 -4.68
C GLY A 173 19.76 12.06 -4.42
N ASN A 174 20.04 11.38 -3.31
CA ASN A 174 21.35 10.87 -2.96
C ASN A 174 21.35 9.34 -2.94
N VAL A 175 22.46 8.75 -3.35
CA VAL A 175 22.69 7.31 -3.22
C VAL A 175 23.53 7.08 -1.97
N PHE A 176 23.00 6.25 -1.07
CA PHE A 176 23.65 5.84 0.17
C PHE A 176 24.09 4.38 0.04
N CYS A 177 25.28 4.08 0.53
CA CYS A 177 25.77 2.71 0.57
C CYS A 177 26.60 2.39 1.83
N ARG A 178 26.60 1.11 2.20
CA ARG A 178 27.49 0.53 3.22
C ARG A 178 27.73 -0.96 2.95
N GLU A 179 28.89 -1.45 3.37
CA GLU A 179 29.31 -2.85 3.16
C GLU A 179 28.57 -3.81 4.08
N ASP A 180 28.51 -3.51 5.37
CA ASP A 180 27.74 -4.25 6.38
C ASP A 180 26.94 -3.32 7.32
N GLU A 181 26.25 -3.87 8.32
CA GLU A 181 25.42 -3.08 9.24
C GLU A 181 26.23 -2.17 10.18
N SER A 182 27.48 -2.55 10.48
CA SER A 182 28.42 -1.83 11.32
C SER A 182 29.32 -0.85 10.56
N SER A 183 29.33 -0.94 9.23
CA SER A 183 30.23 -0.20 8.35
C SER A 183 29.86 1.27 8.29
N LYS A 184 30.87 2.08 7.98
CA LYS A 184 30.70 3.51 7.73
C LYS A 184 29.70 3.71 6.58
N LEU A 185 28.78 4.65 6.79
CA LEU A 185 27.85 5.09 5.76
C LEU A 185 28.58 6.00 4.77
N TYR A 186 28.52 5.66 3.48
CA TYR A 186 28.96 6.50 2.39
C TYR A 186 27.75 7.09 1.68
N TYR A 187 27.87 8.33 1.20
CA TYR A 187 26.88 8.94 0.33
C TYR A 187 27.58 9.66 -0.81
N SER A 188 26.91 9.72 -1.96
CA SER A 188 27.36 10.50 -3.09
C SER A 188 26.20 11.34 -3.62
N GLU A 189 26.41 12.65 -3.65
CA GLU A 189 25.48 13.57 -4.28
C GLU A 189 25.46 13.33 -5.79
N VAL A 190 24.25 13.35 -6.37
CA VAL A 190 24.10 13.52 -7.81
C VAL A 190 23.78 14.99 -8.02
N SER A 191 24.81 15.79 -8.33
CA SER A 191 24.62 17.20 -8.63
C SER A 191 23.71 17.32 -9.85
N VAL A 192 22.47 17.72 -9.61
CA VAL A 192 21.53 18.10 -10.66
C VAL A 192 22.09 19.39 -11.28
N LYS A 193 22.77 19.29 -12.42
CA LYS A 193 22.92 20.48 -13.27
C LYS A 193 21.50 20.85 -13.70
N SER A 194 21.00 21.97 -13.18
CA SER A 194 19.71 22.54 -13.52
C SER A 194 19.52 22.50 -15.03
N ILE A 195 18.55 21.71 -15.48
CA ILE A 195 18.12 21.71 -16.88
C ILE A 195 17.21 22.93 -16.99
N ASN A 196 17.76 24.03 -17.53
CA ASN A 196 16.97 25.11 -18.12
C ASN A 196 16.29 24.62 -19.40
#